data_AF-A0A0A0P209-F1
#
_entry.id   AF-A0A0A0P209-F1
#
_cell.length_a   1.000
_cell.length_b   1.000
_cell.length_c   1.000
_cell.angle_alpha   90.00
_cell.angle_beta   90.00
_cell.angle_gamma   90.00
#
_symmetry.space_group_name_H-M   'P 1'
#
loop_
_entity.id
_entity.type
_entity.pdbx_description
1 polymer ?
#
loop_
_entity_poly.entity_id
_entity_poly.type
_entity_poly.pdbx_seq_one_letter_code
_entity_poly.pdbx_strand_id
1 'polypeptide(L)'
;IAQCLVFFFAGFETVSACLCFTAHELLENPEIQNKLYVEILDTQKSLDRNALHYDTLMKMSYTDMVISESLRKWPPAIITDRICSAD
;
A
#
# COMPACT_ATOMS: atom_id res chain seq x y z
N ILE A 1 -19.90 -6.00 17.83
CA ILE A 1 -18.87 -7.07 17.84
C ILE A 1 -18.76 -7.75 16.47
N ALA A 2 -19.83 -8.34 15.92
CA ALA A 2 -19.78 -8.98 14.59
C ALA A 2 -19.26 -8.06 13.47
N GLN A 3 -19.76 -6.82 13.37
CA GLN A 3 -19.29 -5.83 12.38
C GLN A 3 -17.82 -5.43 12.57
N CYS A 4 -17.35 -5.30 13.81
CA CYS A 4 -15.95 -4.98 14.10
C CYS A 4 -15.01 -6.09 13.62
N LEU A 5 -15.41 -7.34 13.77
CA LEU A 5 -14.64 -8.49 13.27
C LEU A 5 -14.61 -8.52 11.73
N VAL A 6 -15.71 -8.20 11.07
CA VAL A 6 -15.77 -8.11 9.60
C VAL A 6 -14.81 -7.04 9.08
N PHE A 7 -14.82 -5.83 9.65
CA PHE A 7 -13.88 -4.77 9.26
C PHE A 7 -12.41 -5.16 9.52
N PHE A 8 -12.15 -5.84 10.63
CA PHE A 8 -10.81 -6.32 10.95
C PHE A 8 -10.32 -7.34 9.91
N PHE A 9 -11.09 -8.40 9.63
CA PHE A 9 -10.66 -9.42 8.67
C PHE A 9 -10.57 -8.88 7.24
N ALA A 10 -11.59 -8.17 6.78
CA ALA A 10 -11.61 -7.60 5.43
C ALA A 10 -10.45 -6.62 5.18
N GLY A 11 -10.08 -5.82 6.19
CA GLY A 11 -8.92 -4.94 6.11
C GLY A 11 -7.58 -5.65 6.31
N PHE A 12 -7.50 -6.63 7.21
CA PHE A 12 -6.26 -7.30 7.54
C PHE A 12 -5.75 -8.17 6.38
N GLU A 13 -6.60 -9.01 5.81
CA GLU A 13 -6.21 -9.94 4.75
C GLU A 13 -5.73 -9.18 3.49
N THR A 14 -6.47 -8.13 3.10
CA THR A 14 -6.15 -7.32 1.92
C THR A 14 -4.85 -6.55 2.07
N VAL A 15 -4.61 -5.91 3.22
CA VAL A 15 -3.38 -5.15 3.50
C VAL A 15 -2.18 -6.08 3.68
N SER A 16 -2.35 -7.22 4.36
CA SER A 16 -1.29 -8.21 4.54
C SER A 16 -0.80 -8.77 3.20
N ALA A 17 -1.72 -9.16 2.32
CA ALA A 17 -1.40 -9.62 0.97
C ALA A 17 -0.68 -8.52 0.17
N CYS A 18 -1.21 -7.28 0.18
CA CYS A 18 -0.58 -6.14 -0.49
C CYS A 18 0.87 -5.92 -0.05
N LEU A 19 1.15 -5.94 1.26
CA LEU A 19 2.50 -5.78 1.80
C LEU A 19 3.43 -6.92 1.38
N CYS A 20 2.97 -8.16 1.44
CA CYS A 20 3.75 -9.33 0.99
C CYS A 20 4.15 -9.23 -0.49
N PHE A 21 3.20 -8.92 -1.37
CA PHE A 21 3.49 -8.78 -2.80
C PHE A 21 4.37 -7.56 -3.08
N THR A 22 4.12 -6.42 -2.44
CA THR A 22 4.98 -5.23 -2.57
C THR A 22 6.42 -5.55 -2.17
N ALA A 23 6.63 -6.25 -1.04
CA ALA A 23 7.95 -6.65 -0.59
C ALA A 23 8.63 -7.64 -1.57
N HIS A 24 7.87 -8.58 -2.12
CA HIS A 24 8.37 -9.50 -3.13
C HIS A 24 8.86 -8.77 -4.39
N GLU A 25 8.05 -7.86 -4.95
CA GLU A 25 8.41 -7.07 -6.13
C GLU A 25 9.62 -6.16 -5.86
N LEU A 26 9.75 -5.61 -4.65
CA LEU A 26 10.91 -4.79 -4.27
C LEU A 26 12.20 -5.61 -4.18
N LEU A 27 12.13 -6.87 -3.73
CA LEU A 27 13.28 -7.77 -3.68
C LEU A 27 13.75 -8.18 -5.09
N GLU A 28 12.83 -8.33 -6.04
CA GLU A 28 13.17 -8.64 -7.44
C GLU A 28 13.68 -7.41 -8.21
N ASN A 29 13.30 -6.19 -7.80
CA ASN A 29 13.63 -4.94 -8.49
C ASN A 29 14.49 -4.01 -7.61
N PRO A 30 15.81 -4.27 -7.48
CA PRO A 30 16.69 -3.50 -6.60
C PRO A 30 16.82 -2.02 -7.00
N GLU A 31 16.66 -1.66 -8.27
CA GLU A 31 16.66 -0.26 -8.69
C GLU A 31 15.45 0.51 -8.14
N ILE A 32 14.27 -0.10 -8.15
CA ILE A 32 13.03 0.48 -7.62
C ILE A 32 13.16 0.63 -6.10
N GLN A 33 13.70 -0.38 -5.43
CA GLN A 33 13.98 -0.35 -3.99
C GLN A 33 14.93 0.81 -3.62
N ASN A 34 16.02 0.98 -4.36
CA ASN A 34 16.96 2.09 -4.13
C ASN A 34 16.28 3.45 -4.31
N LYS A 35 15.46 3.62 -5.35
CA LYS A 35 14.72 4.87 -5.60
C LYS A 35 13.72 5.18 -4.49
N LEU A 36 13.00 4.16 -4.01
CA LEU A 36 12.09 4.28 -2.86
C LEU A 36 12.85 4.67 -1.59
N TYR A 37 14.00 4.05 -1.34
CA TYR A 37 14.84 4.33 -0.18
C TYR A 37 15.37 5.77 -0.18
N VAL A 38 15.76 6.30 -1.34
CA VAL A 38 16.17 7.71 -1.49
C VAL A 38 15.03 8.66 -1.13
N GLU A 39 13.81 8.42 -1.61
CA GLU A 39 12.64 9.25 -1.25
C GLU A 39 12.38 9.25 0.27
N ILE A 40 12.48 8.08 0.91
CA ILE A 40 12.30 7.94 2.36
C ILE A 40 13.39 8.72 3.11
N LEU A 41 14.65 8.59 2.71
CA LEU A 41 15.76 9.32 3.34
C LEU A 41 15.61 10.84 3.20
N ASP A 42 15.21 11.32 2.03
CA ASP A 42 15.02 12.76 1.80
C ASP A 42 13.82 13.29 2.58
N THR A 43 12.76 12.50 2.70
CA THR A 43 11.63 12.80 3.58
C THR A 43 12.10 12.88 5.04
N GLN A 44 12.87 11.90 5.52
CA GLN A 44 13.40 11.88 6.88
C GLN A 44 14.32 13.08 7.18
N LYS A 45 15.16 13.50 6.22
CA LYS A 45 15.97 14.72 6.36
C LYS A 45 15.09 15.97 6.48
N SER A 46 14.00 16.05 5.71
CA SER A 46 13.07 17.19 5.75
C SER A 46 12.32 17.32 7.09
N LEU A 47 12.18 16.21 7.84
CA LEU A 47 11.54 16.18 9.14
C LEU A 47 12.42 16.72 10.27
N ASP A 48 13.75 16.82 10.09
CA ASP A 48 14.70 17.33 11.10
C ASP A 48 14.44 16.80 12.53
N ARG A 49 14.35 15.46 12.66
CA ARG A 49 14.00 14.73 13.91
C ARG A 49 12.59 14.96 14.46
N ASN A 50 11.74 15.70 13.78
CA ASN A 50 10.33 15.79 14.13
C ASN A 50 9.58 14.48 13.81
N ALA A 51 8.45 14.28 14.49
CA ALA A 51 7.60 13.13 14.25
C ALA A 51 7.01 13.17 12.83
N LEU A 52 6.85 11.99 12.22
CA LEU A 52 6.16 11.84 10.94
C LEU A 52 4.72 12.37 11.07
N HIS A 53 4.37 13.37 10.26
CA HIS A 53 3.01 13.90 10.17
C HIS A 53 2.30 13.37 8.93
N TYR A 54 0.97 13.31 8.97
CA TYR A 54 0.15 12.83 7.87
C TYR A 54 0.41 13.61 6.56
N ASP A 55 0.56 14.94 6.66
CA ASP A 55 0.85 15.79 5.51
C ASP A 55 2.20 15.46 4.85
N THR A 56 3.17 15.00 5.64
CA THR A 56 4.49 14.59 5.12
C THR A 56 4.39 13.22 4.44
N LEU A 57 3.63 12.29 5.02
CA LEU A 57 3.36 10.99 4.42
C LEU A 57 2.66 11.13 3.06
N MET A 58 1.66 12.01 2.97
CA MET A 58 0.93 12.29 1.73
C MET A 58 1.80 12.90 0.62
N LYS A 59 2.99 13.44 0.95
CA LYS A 59 3.94 13.98 -0.03
C LYS A 59 4.86 12.92 -0.65
N MET A 60 4.86 11.69 -0.12
CA MET A 60 5.69 10.58 -0.61
C MET A 60 5.09 9.96 -1.89
N SER A 61 5.21 10.70 -2.99
CA SER A 61 4.60 10.35 -4.29
C SER A 61 5.11 9.03 -4.88
N TYR A 62 6.39 8.71 -4.72
CA TYR A 62 6.96 7.49 -5.29
C TYR A 62 6.54 6.26 -4.50
N THR A 63 6.44 6.39 -3.18
CA THR A 63 5.87 5.37 -2.30
C THR A 63 4.42 5.04 -2.68
N ASP A 64 3.59 6.05 -2.95
CA ASP A 64 2.22 5.85 -3.42
C ASP A 64 2.15 5.17 -4.79
N MET A 65 3.04 5.54 -5.71
CA MET A 65 3.15 4.88 -7.02
C MET A 65 3.54 3.40 -6.90
N VAL A 66 4.46 3.05 -6.00
CA VAL A 66 4.88 1.65 -5.77
C VAL A 66 3.72 0.80 -5.23
N ILE A 67 2.95 1.34 -4.28
CA ILE A 67 1.76 0.65 -3.74
C ILE A 67 0.71 0.50 -4.83
N SER A 68 0.44 1.56 -5.60
CA SER A 68 -0.53 1.54 -6.69
C SER A 68 -0.18 0.51 -7.77
N GLU A 69 1.09 0.41 -8.16
CA GLU A 69 1.54 -0.57 -9.14
C GLU A 69 1.48 -2.00 -8.59
N SER A 70 1.78 -2.19 -7.30
CA SER A 70 1.63 -3.47 -6.61
C SER A 70 0.17 -3.94 -6.60
N LEU A 71 -0.78 -3.04 -6.30
CA LEU A 71 -2.22 -3.33 -6.35
C LEU A 71 -2.73 -3.57 -7.77
N ARG A 72 -2.18 -2.88 -8.79
CA ARG A 72 -2.51 -3.10 -10.20
C ARG A 72 -2.09 -4.50 -10.67
N LYS A 73 -0.90 -4.95 -10.24
CA LYS A 73 -0.35 -6.27 -10.61
C LYS A 73 -0.97 -7.40 -9.78
N TRP A 74 -1.19 -7.16 -8.49
CA TRP A 74 -1.68 -8.13 -7.51
C TRP A 74 -2.91 -7.60 -6.76
N PRO A 75 -4.08 -7.55 -7.41
CA PRO A 75 -5.30 -7.08 -6.76
C PRO A 75 -5.78 -8.08 -5.70
N PRO A 76 -5.98 -7.67 -4.43
CA PRO A 76 -6.47 -8.57 -3.37
C PRO A 76 -7.89 -9.09 -3.62
N ALA A 77 -8.72 -8.28 -4.29
CA ALA A 77 -10.09 -8.65 -4.68
C ALA A 77 -10.14 -8.96 -6.19
N ILE A 78 -10.00 -10.24 -6.54
CA ILE A 78 -9.90 -10.69 -7.94
C ILE A 78 -11.26 -10.61 -8.65
N ILE A 79 -12.35 -10.86 -7.92
CA ILE A 79 -13.72 -10.91 -8.47
C ILE A 79 -14.66 -10.18 -7.52
N THR A 80 -15.57 -9.39 -8.09
CA THR A 80 -16.70 -8.86 -7.34
C THR A 80 -17.99 -9.35 -7.99
N ASP A 81 -18.75 -10.17 -7.27
CA ASP A 81 -20.02 -10.66 -7.78
C ASP A 81 -21.04 -9.52 -7.90
N ARG A 82 -21.87 -9.62 -8.93
CA ARG A 82 -23.03 -8.76 -9.19
C ARG A 82 -24.18 -9.66 -9.61
N ILE A 83 -25.38 -9.36 -9.12
CA ILE A 83 -26.61 -10.07 -9.46
C ILE A 83 -27.58 -9.03 -10.01
N CYS A 84 -28.20 -9.29 -11.17
CA CYS A 84 -29.21 -8.40 -11.73
C CYS A 84 -30.40 -8.29 -10.80
N SER A 85 -30.80 -7.07 -10.45
CA SER A 85 -31.93 -6.80 -9.56
C SER A 85 -33.28 -6.78 -10.28
N ALA A 86 -33.28 -6.57 -11.59
CA ALA A 86 -34.43 -6.64 -12.49
C ALA A 86 -33.95 -6.87 -13.93
N ASP A 87 -34.84 -7.37 -14.80
CA ASP A 87 -34.60 -7.57 -16.24
C ASP A 87 -34.62 -6.25 -17.03
#